data_AF-A0A255TWC8-F1
#
_entry.id   AF-A0A255TWC8-F1
#
_cell.length_a   1.000
_cell.length_b   1.000
_cell.length_c   1.000
_cell.angle_alpha   90.00
_cell.angle_beta   90.00
_cell.angle_gamma   90.00
#
_symmetry.space_group_name_H-M   'P 1'
#
loop_
_entity.id
_entity.type
_entity.pdbx_description
1 polymer ?
#
loop_
_entity_poly.entity_id
_entity_poly.type
_entity_poly.pdbx_seq_one_letter_code
_entity_poly.pdbx_strand_id
1 'polypeptide(L)'
;MEQTKIAKYKFLAEPFHCDYSNHLFMGHLGNHLLNAADFHSTERGFGMNYLMPRHKTWVLSRLVIEMDEMPSSYDDFYVETWVESAMRYFTSRNYAISAADGHMLGYGRSVWAMIDTQSRQPTDIFSIHDGAINNYIDKDYPCPIASPSRVKMGDEAVKVMELKTRYNDVDINGHINSVKYIEHVLDLFPVDWYKSHFLKRFEIAYVAEAHGGDVLTFYQEQTADGAYCIRITKRADDDATETEVARGKAVFIEK
;
A
#
# COMPACT_ATOMS: atom_id res chain seq x y z
N MET A 1 -4.98 -30.84 2.59
CA MET A 1 -3.94 -30.35 1.67
C MET A 1 -3.07 -29.40 2.48
N GLU A 2 -1.75 -29.60 2.42
CA GLU A 2 -0.80 -28.74 3.12
C GLU A 2 -0.78 -27.36 2.45
N GLN A 3 -0.95 -26.29 3.23
CA GLN A 3 -0.95 -24.93 2.67
C GLN A 3 0.49 -24.54 2.29
N THR A 4 0.66 -24.08 1.05
CA THR A 4 1.96 -23.59 0.54
C THR A 4 2.35 -22.27 1.20
N LYS A 5 3.64 -21.92 1.17
CA LYS A 5 4.13 -20.62 1.68
C LYS A 5 3.71 -19.43 0.83
N ILE A 6 3.47 -19.67 -0.45
CA ILE A 6 3.04 -18.69 -1.44
C ILE A 6 1.59 -18.98 -1.78
N ALA A 7 0.73 -17.97 -1.80
CA ALA A 7 -0.63 -18.07 -2.31
C ALA A 7 -0.77 -17.23 -3.59
N LYS A 8 -1.60 -17.69 -4.52
CA LYS A 8 -1.91 -17.02 -5.77
C LYS A 8 -3.40 -16.77 -5.86
N TYR A 9 -3.79 -15.51 -6.05
CA TYR A 9 -5.17 -15.08 -6.13
C TYR A 9 -5.47 -14.50 -7.50
N LYS A 10 -6.59 -14.91 -8.09
CA LYS A 10 -7.08 -14.37 -9.35
C LYS A 10 -7.94 -13.13 -9.09
N PHE A 11 -7.73 -12.09 -9.87
CA PHE A 11 -8.53 -10.88 -9.89
C PHE A 11 -8.91 -10.51 -11.32
N LEU A 12 -9.94 -9.66 -11.44
CA LEU A 12 -10.39 -9.08 -12.69
C LEU A 12 -10.12 -7.57 -12.64
N ALA A 13 -9.52 -7.02 -13.69
CA ALA A 13 -9.43 -5.59 -13.89
C ALA A 13 -10.81 -5.05 -14.32
N GLU A 14 -11.65 -4.76 -13.33
CA GLU A 14 -13.00 -4.29 -13.57
C GLU A 14 -12.99 -2.92 -14.29
N PRO A 15 -13.86 -2.69 -15.29
CA PRO A 15 -13.79 -1.49 -16.12
C PRO A 15 -13.91 -0.17 -15.33
N PHE A 16 -14.72 -0.15 -14.28
CA PHE A 16 -14.90 1.03 -13.44
C PHE A 16 -13.75 1.27 -12.45
N HIS A 17 -12.78 0.35 -12.40
CA HIS A 17 -11.53 0.48 -11.66
C HIS A 17 -10.35 0.82 -12.58
N CYS A 18 -10.62 1.10 -13.86
CA CYS A 18 -9.62 1.47 -14.85
C CYS A 18 -9.66 2.97 -15.17
N ASP A 19 -8.50 3.51 -15.51
CA ASP A 19 -8.32 4.91 -15.87
C ASP A 19 -8.76 5.23 -17.31
N TYR A 20 -8.60 6.49 -17.70
CA TYR A 20 -8.96 6.97 -19.04
C TYR A 20 -8.21 6.25 -20.18
N SER A 21 -7.09 5.56 -19.87
CA SER A 21 -6.25 4.84 -20.82
C SER A 21 -6.55 3.34 -20.88
N ASN A 22 -7.65 2.89 -20.25
CA ASN A 22 -8.09 1.50 -20.20
C ASN A 22 -7.22 0.58 -19.32
N HIS A 23 -6.49 1.13 -18.33
CA HIS A 23 -5.66 0.36 -17.41
C HIS A 23 -6.08 0.50 -15.95
N LEU A 24 -5.90 -0.53 -15.14
CA LEU A 24 -6.25 -0.54 -13.72
C LEU A 24 -5.58 0.62 -12.96
N PHE A 25 -6.35 1.37 -12.17
CA PHE A 25 -5.78 2.40 -11.31
C PHE A 25 -4.81 1.79 -10.28
N MET A 26 -3.69 2.46 -10.03
CA MET A 26 -2.70 2.04 -9.02
C MET A 26 -3.32 1.91 -7.62
N GLY A 27 -4.31 2.74 -7.27
CA GLY A 27 -5.07 2.61 -6.03
C GLY A 27 -5.81 1.26 -5.93
N HIS A 28 -6.54 0.89 -6.99
CA HIS A 28 -7.23 -0.40 -7.07
C HIS A 28 -6.26 -1.58 -7.07
N LEU A 29 -5.12 -1.48 -7.78
CA LEU A 29 -4.05 -2.48 -7.67
C LEU A 29 -3.57 -2.64 -6.22
N GLY A 30 -3.29 -1.53 -5.54
CA GLY A 30 -2.93 -1.52 -4.12
C GLY A 30 -3.96 -2.25 -3.26
N ASN A 31 -5.26 -1.98 -3.48
CA ASN A 31 -6.34 -2.70 -2.80
C ASN A 31 -6.28 -4.22 -3.03
N HIS A 32 -6.03 -4.67 -4.25
CA HIS A 32 -5.86 -6.11 -4.55
C HIS A 32 -4.66 -6.72 -3.82
N LEU A 33 -3.53 -6.01 -3.71
CA LEU A 33 -2.36 -6.48 -2.95
C LEU A 33 -2.67 -6.61 -1.45
N LEU A 34 -3.37 -5.65 -0.87
CA LEU A 34 -3.76 -5.70 0.55
C LEU A 34 -4.78 -6.80 0.82
N ASN A 35 -5.74 -7.03 -0.09
CA ASN A 35 -6.68 -8.14 0.02
C ASN A 35 -5.99 -9.50 -0.10
N ALA A 36 -5.05 -9.66 -1.04
CA ALA A 36 -4.25 -10.88 -1.15
C ALA A 36 -3.47 -11.18 0.14
N ALA A 37 -2.94 -10.14 0.80
CA ALA A 37 -2.28 -10.28 2.10
C ALA A 37 -3.24 -10.73 3.21
N ASP A 38 -4.43 -10.16 3.27
CA ASP A 38 -5.47 -10.55 4.23
C ASP A 38 -5.91 -12.00 4.02
N PHE A 39 -6.24 -12.38 2.78
CA PHE A 39 -6.62 -13.76 2.44
C PHE A 39 -5.52 -14.75 2.83
N HIS A 40 -4.27 -14.47 2.44
CA HIS A 40 -3.13 -15.32 2.75
C HIS A 40 -2.94 -15.50 4.25
N SER A 41 -3.06 -14.43 5.04
CA SER A 41 -2.90 -14.47 6.49
C SER A 41 -4.06 -15.19 7.19
N THR A 42 -5.30 -14.96 6.73
CA THR A 42 -6.52 -15.57 7.27
C THR A 42 -6.51 -17.08 7.05
N GLU A 43 -6.17 -17.53 5.84
CA GLU A 43 -6.04 -18.96 5.52
C GLU A 43 -5.06 -19.69 6.44
N ARG A 44 -4.00 -19.00 6.89
CA ARG A 44 -2.89 -19.58 7.68
C ARG A 44 -2.99 -19.32 9.18
N GLY A 45 -4.12 -18.78 9.64
CA GLY A 45 -4.43 -18.62 11.07
C GLY A 45 -3.83 -17.39 11.74
N PHE A 46 -3.21 -16.46 11.02
CA PHE A 46 -2.66 -15.22 11.58
C PHE A 46 -3.24 -13.96 10.92
N GLY A 47 -4.44 -14.07 10.35
CA GLY A 47 -5.22 -12.96 9.80
C GLY A 47 -6.14 -12.28 10.81
N MET A 48 -6.83 -11.25 10.36
CA MET A 48 -7.64 -10.36 11.20
C MET A 48 -8.75 -11.08 11.99
N ASN A 49 -9.37 -12.10 11.41
CA ASN A 49 -10.42 -12.90 12.05
C ASN A 49 -9.94 -13.58 13.35
N TYR A 50 -8.67 -13.98 13.42
CA TYR A 50 -8.08 -14.56 14.62
C TYR A 50 -7.59 -13.49 15.60
N LEU A 51 -7.00 -12.42 15.08
CA LEU A 51 -6.31 -11.39 15.87
C LEU A 51 -7.26 -10.41 16.56
N MET A 52 -8.30 -9.94 15.87
CA MET A 52 -9.20 -8.89 16.39
C MET A 52 -9.89 -9.27 17.71
N PRO A 53 -10.45 -10.49 17.88
CA PRO A 53 -11.02 -10.93 19.17
C PRO A 53 -9.99 -11.00 20.32
N ARG A 54 -8.70 -10.94 20.02
CA ARG A 54 -7.58 -10.99 20.97
C ARG A 54 -6.92 -9.62 21.16
N HIS A 55 -7.60 -8.55 20.74
CA HIS A 55 -7.09 -7.19 20.78
C HIS A 55 -5.78 -7.00 20.02
N LYS A 56 -5.60 -7.70 18.89
CA LYS A 56 -4.43 -7.56 18.02
C LYS A 56 -4.85 -7.22 16.61
N THR A 57 -4.04 -6.46 15.89
CA THR A 57 -4.29 -6.12 14.48
C THR A 57 -2.98 -5.90 13.72
N TRP A 58 -3.05 -6.07 12.40
CA TRP A 58 -2.00 -5.68 11.48
C TRP A 58 -2.22 -4.24 11.01
N VAL A 59 -1.19 -3.41 11.12
CA VAL A 59 -1.17 -2.05 10.55
C VAL A 59 -0.14 -1.97 9.43
N LEU A 60 -0.57 -1.46 8.28
CA LEU A 60 0.31 -1.25 7.13
C LEU A 60 1.24 -0.07 7.42
N SER A 61 2.54 -0.32 7.48
CA SER A 61 3.54 0.73 7.71
C SER A 61 4.10 1.25 6.39
N ARG A 62 4.36 0.36 5.42
CA ARG A 62 4.92 0.74 4.12
C ARG A 62 4.33 -0.11 3.00
N LEU A 63 4.17 0.49 1.83
CA LEU A 63 3.84 -0.20 0.58
C LEU A 63 4.69 0.36 -0.55
N VAL A 64 5.20 -0.54 -1.39
CA VAL A 64 5.92 -0.25 -2.62
C VAL A 64 5.28 -1.07 -3.71
N ILE A 65 4.97 -0.44 -4.83
CA ILE A 65 4.47 -1.09 -6.04
C ILE A 65 5.33 -0.60 -7.20
N GLU A 66 5.87 -1.53 -7.99
CA GLU A 66 6.63 -1.22 -9.20
C GLU A 66 6.11 -2.09 -10.34
N MET A 67 5.67 -1.44 -11.41
CA MET A 67 5.00 -2.07 -12.54
C MET A 67 5.81 -1.85 -13.81
N ASP A 68 5.94 -2.87 -14.65
CA ASP A 68 6.37 -2.74 -16.04
C ASP A 68 5.18 -2.42 -16.93
N GLU A 69 4.04 -3.06 -16.66
CA GLU A 69 2.79 -2.92 -17.39
C GLU A 69 1.62 -2.99 -16.40
N MET A 70 0.48 -2.40 -16.75
CA MET A 70 -0.71 -2.42 -15.89
C MET A 70 -1.79 -3.30 -16.53
N PRO A 71 -2.60 -4.09 -15.78
CA PRO A 71 -3.70 -4.85 -16.37
C PRO A 71 -4.68 -3.94 -17.13
N SER A 72 -5.10 -4.36 -18.32
CA SER A 72 -6.12 -3.64 -19.08
C SER A 72 -7.52 -3.99 -18.58
N SER A 73 -8.50 -3.12 -18.84
CA SER A 73 -9.90 -3.40 -18.53
C SER A 73 -10.34 -4.76 -19.08
N TYR A 74 -11.04 -5.53 -18.25
CA TYR A 74 -11.49 -6.91 -18.49
C TYR A 74 -10.40 -7.99 -18.46
N ASP A 75 -9.14 -7.64 -18.22
CA ASP A 75 -8.09 -8.64 -18.08
C ASP A 75 -8.20 -9.38 -16.74
N ASP A 76 -8.05 -10.69 -16.82
CA ASP A 76 -7.70 -11.50 -15.66
C ASP A 76 -6.21 -11.29 -15.34
N PHE A 77 -5.92 -11.02 -14.07
CA PHE A 77 -4.55 -10.98 -13.56
C PHE A 77 -4.45 -11.71 -12.22
N TYR A 78 -3.22 -11.98 -11.80
CA TYR A 78 -2.95 -12.76 -10.61
C TYR A 78 -2.00 -12.02 -9.69
N VAL A 79 -2.28 -12.09 -8.39
CA VAL A 79 -1.38 -11.61 -7.34
C VAL A 79 -0.91 -12.83 -6.56
N GLU A 80 0.39 -13.09 -6.64
CA GLU A 80 1.08 -13.98 -5.72
C GLU A 80 1.55 -13.17 -4.51
N THR A 81 1.46 -13.75 -3.32
CA THR A 81 1.99 -13.12 -2.09
C THR A 81 2.57 -14.15 -1.14
N TRP A 82 3.61 -13.72 -0.42
CA TRP A 82 4.32 -14.53 0.57
C TRP A 82 4.95 -13.64 1.65
N VAL A 83 5.23 -14.24 2.81
CA VAL A 83 5.97 -13.59 3.89
C VAL A 83 7.46 -13.76 3.62
N GLU A 84 8.18 -12.67 3.40
CA GLU A 84 9.63 -12.70 3.14
C GLU A 84 10.42 -12.83 4.44
N SER A 85 10.00 -12.12 5.48
CA SER A 85 10.62 -12.19 6.80
C SER A 85 9.67 -11.74 7.90
N ALA A 86 9.90 -12.24 9.11
CA ALA A 86 9.23 -11.77 10.31
C ALA A 86 10.29 -11.41 11.37
N MET A 87 10.11 -10.26 12.00
CA MET A 87 10.80 -9.81 13.20
C MET A 87 9.78 -9.77 14.35
N ARG A 88 10.22 -9.42 15.55
CA ARG A 88 9.35 -9.41 16.74
C ARG A 88 8.08 -8.57 16.56
N TYR A 89 8.20 -7.40 15.91
CA TYR A 89 7.10 -6.45 15.77
C TYR A 89 6.69 -6.15 14.32
N PHE A 90 7.56 -6.49 13.36
CA PHE A 90 7.37 -6.16 11.95
C PHE A 90 7.48 -7.40 11.07
N THR A 91 6.71 -7.41 9.99
CA THR A 91 6.73 -8.44 8.95
C THR A 91 6.98 -7.79 7.60
N SER A 92 7.88 -8.37 6.79
CA SER A 92 8.02 -8.04 5.37
C SER A 92 7.20 -9.02 4.54
N ARG A 93 6.39 -8.49 3.62
CA ARG A 93 5.58 -9.27 2.68
C ARG A 93 5.81 -8.77 1.27
N ASN A 94 5.95 -9.71 0.35
CA ASN A 94 6.18 -9.42 -1.05
C ASN A 94 4.97 -9.83 -1.90
N TYR A 95 4.95 -9.31 -3.12
CA TYR A 95 3.95 -9.58 -4.14
C TYR A 95 4.60 -9.73 -5.50
N ALA A 96 4.05 -10.62 -6.32
CA ALA A 96 4.30 -10.69 -7.76
C ALA A 96 2.96 -10.60 -8.49
N ILE A 97 2.91 -9.78 -9.54
CA ILE A 97 1.69 -9.49 -10.30
C ILE A 97 1.91 -10.00 -11.71
N SER A 98 1.09 -10.96 -12.15
CA SER A 98 1.20 -11.55 -13.49
C SER A 98 -0.11 -11.46 -14.27
N ALA A 99 -0.02 -11.38 -15.59
CA ALA A 99 -1.15 -11.55 -16.50
C ALA A 99 -1.62 -13.01 -16.52
N ALA A 100 -2.71 -13.28 -17.25
CA ALA A 100 -3.30 -14.62 -17.32
C ALA A 100 -2.46 -15.67 -18.07
N ASP A 101 -1.60 -15.23 -18.98
CA ASP A 101 -0.64 -16.08 -19.68
C ASP A 101 0.64 -16.36 -18.87
N GLY A 102 0.77 -15.74 -17.68
CA GLY A 102 1.94 -15.85 -16.82
C GLY A 102 3.02 -14.79 -17.07
N HIS A 103 2.81 -13.86 -17.99
CA HIS A 103 3.69 -12.69 -18.17
C HIS A 103 3.73 -11.86 -16.88
N MET A 104 4.92 -11.41 -16.49
CA MET A 104 5.09 -10.63 -15.26
C MET A 104 4.81 -9.16 -15.55
N LEU A 105 3.85 -8.59 -14.81
CA LEU A 105 3.45 -7.19 -14.93
C LEU A 105 4.19 -6.31 -13.93
N GLY A 106 4.55 -6.83 -12.76
CA GLY A 106 5.25 -6.06 -11.74
C GLY A 106 5.34 -6.77 -10.40
N TYR A 107 5.83 -6.04 -9.40
CA TYR A 107 6.05 -6.55 -8.06
C TYR A 107 5.65 -5.54 -6.99
N GLY A 108 5.44 -6.03 -5.78
CA GLY A 108 5.20 -5.19 -4.61
C GLY A 108 5.98 -5.66 -3.39
N ARG A 109 6.22 -4.73 -2.47
CA ARG A 109 6.76 -4.99 -1.13
C ARG A 109 5.94 -4.23 -0.11
N SER A 110 5.70 -4.83 1.04
CA SER A 110 4.98 -4.18 2.15
C SER A 110 5.60 -4.52 3.50
N VAL A 111 5.50 -3.59 4.43
CA VAL A 111 5.91 -3.76 5.82
C VAL A 111 4.70 -3.57 6.71
N TRP A 112 4.48 -4.52 7.59
CA TRP A 112 3.35 -4.55 8.51
C TRP A 112 3.86 -4.59 9.94
N ALA A 113 3.22 -3.83 10.84
CA ALA A 113 3.43 -3.99 12.28
C ALA A 113 2.23 -4.70 12.89
N MET A 114 2.45 -5.54 13.90
CA MET A 114 1.36 -6.01 14.75
C MET A 114 1.26 -5.10 15.97
N ILE A 115 0.08 -4.59 16.26
CA ILE A 115 -0.19 -3.80 17.46
C ILE A 115 -1.30 -4.43 18.29
N ASP A 116 -1.29 -4.11 19.58
CA ASP A 116 -2.42 -4.31 20.46
C ASP A 116 -3.44 -3.16 20.27
N THR A 117 -4.71 -3.48 20.05
CA THR A 117 -5.74 -2.49 19.69
C THR A 117 -6.21 -1.64 20.86
N GLN A 118 -5.92 -2.03 22.11
CA GLN A 118 -6.28 -1.26 23.29
C GLN A 118 -5.17 -0.28 23.68
N SER A 119 -3.95 -0.77 23.80
CA SER A 119 -2.77 0.01 24.20
C SER A 119 -2.12 0.78 23.05
N ARG A 120 -2.42 0.38 21.81
CA ARG A 120 -1.78 0.86 20.57
C ARG A 120 -0.26 0.65 20.54
N GLN A 121 0.25 -0.31 21.32
CA GLN A 121 1.66 -0.65 21.38
C GLN A 121 1.99 -1.84 20.46
N PRO A 122 3.23 -1.92 19.92
CA PRO A 122 3.68 -3.09 19.18
C PRO A 122 3.59 -4.38 20.00
N THR A 123 3.06 -5.45 19.41
CA THR A 123 2.93 -6.77 20.04
C THR A 123 3.83 -7.79 19.35
N ASP A 124 4.27 -8.78 20.14
CA ASP A 124 5.12 -9.87 19.67
C ASP A 124 4.37 -10.76 18.67
N ILE A 125 4.82 -10.77 17.41
CA ILE A 125 4.25 -11.57 16.32
C ILE A 125 4.43 -13.07 16.60
N PHE A 126 5.54 -13.47 17.23
CA PHE A 126 5.84 -14.88 17.49
C PHE A 126 4.99 -15.47 18.62
N SER A 127 4.26 -14.64 19.37
CA SER A 127 3.27 -15.12 20.34
C SER A 127 2.00 -15.69 19.69
N ILE A 128 1.79 -15.47 18.39
CA ILE A 128 0.63 -15.98 17.67
C ILE A 128 0.86 -17.42 17.28
N HIS A 129 0.00 -18.32 17.76
CA HIS A 129 0.04 -19.76 17.46
C HIS A 129 1.46 -20.34 17.56
N ASP A 130 2.16 -20.04 18.66
CA ASP A 130 3.53 -20.50 18.92
C ASP A 130 4.51 -20.25 17.76
N GLY A 131 4.35 -19.10 17.10
CA GLY A 131 5.20 -18.67 15.99
C GLY A 131 4.81 -19.26 14.65
N ALA A 132 3.53 -19.56 14.42
CA ALA A 132 3.03 -20.17 13.17
C ALA A 132 3.50 -19.45 11.90
N ILE A 133 3.70 -18.13 11.94
CA ILE A 133 4.22 -17.35 10.81
C ILE A 133 5.56 -17.89 10.30
N ASN A 134 6.41 -18.46 11.17
CA ASN A 134 7.72 -19.02 10.80
C ASN A 134 7.61 -20.16 9.78
N ASN A 135 6.50 -20.90 9.79
CA ASN A 135 6.24 -21.98 8.84
C ASN A 135 5.98 -21.46 7.41
N TYR A 136 5.63 -20.18 7.28
CA TYR A 136 5.23 -19.54 6.02
C TYR A 136 6.22 -18.48 5.54
N ILE A 137 7.38 -18.37 6.18
CA ILE A 137 8.46 -17.50 5.70
C ILE A 137 9.15 -18.16 4.50
N ASP A 138 9.21 -17.43 3.40
CA ASP A 138 9.98 -17.75 2.22
C ASP A 138 10.84 -16.54 1.82
N LYS A 139 12.10 -16.56 2.26
CA LYS A 139 13.08 -15.49 1.99
C LYS A 139 13.77 -15.63 0.64
N ASP A 140 13.68 -16.82 0.03
CA ASP A 140 14.44 -17.18 -1.17
C ASP A 140 13.57 -17.02 -2.44
N TYR A 141 12.24 -16.95 -2.29
CA TYR A 141 11.34 -16.60 -3.41
C TYR A 141 11.54 -15.14 -3.85
N PRO A 142 11.87 -14.90 -5.13
CA PRO A 142 12.40 -13.61 -5.59
C PRO A 142 11.32 -12.52 -5.66
N CYS A 143 11.70 -11.31 -5.23
CA CYS A 143 10.97 -10.07 -5.49
C CYS A 143 11.99 -9.03 -6.00
N PRO A 144 12.23 -8.95 -7.32
CA PRO A 144 13.35 -8.24 -7.94
C PRO A 144 13.14 -6.72 -8.03
N ILE A 145 12.59 -6.11 -6.98
CA ILE A 145 12.45 -4.66 -6.86
C ILE A 145 13.15 -4.16 -5.61
N ALA A 146 13.65 -2.93 -5.67
CA ALA A 146 14.35 -2.32 -4.54
C ALA A 146 13.42 -2.22 -3.31
N SER A 147 14.02 -2.44 -2.12
CA SER A 147 13.35 -2.20 -0.84
C SER A 147 12.85 -0.75 -0.72
N PRO A 148 11.84 -0.48 0.13
CA PRO A 148 11.33 0.87 0.34
C PRO A 148 12.45 1.86 0.69
N SER A 149 12.47 3.00 0.02
CA SER A 149 13.46 4.04 0.30
C SER A 149 13.05 4.87 1.51
N ARG A 150 14.00 5.61 2.11
CA ARG A 150 13.65 6.66 3.07
C ARG A 150 13.32 7.91 2.29
N VAL A 151 12.03 8.22 2.16
CA VAL A 151 11.55 9.47 1.57
C VAL A 151 11.99 10.63 2.48
N LYS A 152 13.06 11.32 2.07
CA LYS A 152 13.49 12.58 2.66
C LYS A 152 12.89 13.69 1.82
N MET A 153 12.18 14.61 2.46
CA MET A 153 11.76 15.85 1.82
C MET A 153 12.51 16.99 2.45
N GLY A 154 13.07 17.84 1.58
CA GLY A 154 13.76 19.06 1.96
C GLY A 154 12.79 20.20 2.22
N ASP A 155 13.38 21.37 2.48
CA ASP A 155 12.63 22.61 2.73
C ASP A 155 12.01 23.19 1.45
N GLU A 156 12.33 22.65 0.27
CA GLU A 156 11.81 23.07 -1.04
C GLU A 156 10.41 22.50 -1.35
N ALA A 157 9.86 21.69 -0.46
CA ALA A 157 8.54 21.09 -0.64
C ALA A 157 7.43 22.15 -0.71
N VAL A 158 6.74 22.22 -1.84
CA VAL A 158 5.65 23.17 -2.06
C VAL A 158 4.30 22.55 -1.77
N LYS A 159 3.41 23.33 -1.15
CA LYS A 159 2.01 22.92 -0.96
C LYS A 159 1.30 22.88 -2.32
N VAL A 160 0.77 21.72 -2.70
CA VAL A 160 0.13 21.50 -4.01
C VAL A 160 -1.37 21.23 -3.93
N MET A 161 -1.88 20.72 -2.79
CA MET A 161 -3.29 20.40 -2.63
C MET A 161 -3.73 20.46 -1.16
N GLU A 162 -4.98 20.82 -0.93
CA GLU A 162 -5.70 20.54 0.31
C GLU A 162 -6.98 19.78 0.03
N LEU A 163 -7.26 18.77 0.85
CA LEU A 163 -8.40 17.90 0.70
C LEU A 163 -9.06 17.68 2.06
N LYS A 164 -10.33 18.09 2.17
CA LYS A 164 -11.14 17.76 3.34
C LYS A 164 -11.67 16.33 3.18
N THR A 165 -11.33 15.46 4.11
CA THR A 165 -11.73 14.05 4.07
C THR A 165 -13.24 13.90 4.28
N ARG A 166 -13.82 12.90 3.62
CA ARG A 166 -15.27 12.66 3.57
C ARG A 166 -15.60 11.21 3.81
N TYR A 167 -16.90 10.91 3.79
CA TYR A 167 -17.46 9.57 4.01
C TYR A 167 -16.74 8.46 3.22
N ASN A 168 -16.46 8.66 1.93
CA ASN A 168 -15.83 7.63 1.09
C ASN A 168 -14.33 7.43 1.37
N ASP A 169 -13.71 8.29 2.19
CA ASP A 169 -12.30 8.15 2.57
C ASP A 169 -12.12 7.25 3.80
N VAL A 170 -13.18 7.03 4.57
CA VAL A 170 -13.12 6.43 5.91
C VAL A 170 -13.34 4.91 5.82
N ASP A 171 -12.46 4.14 6.46
CA ASP A 171 -12.55 2.69 6.58
C ASP A 171 -13.43 2.24 7.75
N ILE A 172 -13.57 0.92 7.93
CA ILE A 172 -14.37 0.33 9.02
C ILE A 172 -13.85 0.69 10.43
N ASN A 173 -12.59 1.11 10.55
CA ASN A 173 -11.98 1.50 11.81
C ASN A 173 -12.18 3.00 12.11
N GLY A 174 -12.78 3.76 11.19
CA GLY A 174 -12.95 5.21 11.34
C GLY A 174 -11.73 6.02 10.91
N HIS A 175 -10.71 5.38 10.33
CA HIS A 175 -9.51 6.05 9.83
C HIS A 175 -9.61 6.27 8.32
N ILE A 176 -8.81 7.19 7.79
CA ILE A 176 -8.64 7.30 6.34
C ILE A 176 -7.98 6.02 5.81
N ASN A 177 -8.63 5.38 4.85
CA ASN A 177 -8.19 4.13 4.26
C ASN A 177 -6.80 4.32 3.59
N SER A 178 -5.91 3.33 3.78
CA SER A 178 -4.57 3.34 3.19
C SER A 178 -4.58 3.61 1.68
N VAL A 179 -5.50 2.98 0.94
CA VAL A 179 -5.63 3.15 -0.51
C VAL A 179 -6.08 4.55 -0.89
N LYS A 180 -6.84 5.25 -0.05
CA LYS A 180 -7.30 6.62 -0.32
C LYS A 180 -6.15 7.62 -0.34
N TYR A 181 -5.13 7.42 0.50
CA TYR A 181 -3.89 8.20 0.37
C TYR A 181 -3.22 8.01 -0.99
N ILE A 182 -3.24 6.79 -1.53
CA ILE A 182 -2.68 6.51 -2.86
C ILE A 182 -3.46 7.30 -3.91
N GLU A 183 -4.79 7.14 -3.94
CA GLU A 183 -5.67 7.86 -4.88
C GLU A 183 -5.46 9.38 -4.82
N HIS A 184 -5.46 9.97 -3.63
CA HIS A 184 -5.25 11.42 -3.47
C HIS A 184 -3.86 11.88 -3.92
N VAL A 185 -2.83 11.04 -3.82
CA VAL A 185 -1.50 11.35 -4.39
C VAL A 185 -1.50 11.28 -5.91
N LEU A 186 -2.26 10.34 -6.50
CA LEU A 186 -2.37 10.23 -7.96
C LEU A 186 -3.06 11.46 -8.55
N ASP A 187 -4.03 12.04 -7.84
CA ASP A 187 -4.75 13.26 -8.24
C ASP A 187 -3.88 14.53 -8.23
N LEU A 188 -2.66 14.48 -7.68
CA LEU A 188 -1.70 15.58 -7.76
C LEU A 188 -1.19 15.81 -9.19
N PHE A 189 -1.31 14.81 -10.07
CA PHE A 189 -0.82 14.87 -11.44
C PHE A 189 -2.00 15.00 -12.40
N PRO A 190 -1.98 15.95 -13.35
CA PRO A 190 -3.09 16.15 -14.27
C PRO A 190 -3.20 14.99 -15.28
N VAL A 191 -4.39 14.76 -15.85
CA VAL A 191 -4.61 13.72 -16.87
C VAL A 191 -3.63 13.82 -18.04
N ASP A 192 -3.27 15.03 -18.48
CA ASP A 192 -2.31 15.22 -19.57
C ASP A 192 -0.90 14.71 -19.22
N TRP A 193 -0.51 14.72 -17.94
CA TRP A 193 0.74 14.09 -17.48
C TRP A 193 0.72 12.59 -17.72
N TYR A 194 -0.37 11.93 -17.30
CA TYR A 194 -0.55 10.48 -17.50
C TYR A 194 -0.63 10.09 -18.99
N LYS A 195 -0.94 11.01 -19.90
CA LYS A 195 -0.94 10.72 -21.35
C LYS A 195 0.47 10.44 -21.87
N SER A 196 1.47 11.17 -21.40
CA SER A 196 2.87 11.00 -21.81
C SER A 196 3.73 10.22 -20.81
N HIS A 197 3.25 10.00 -19.59
CA HIS A 197 4.02 9.35 -18.53
C HIS A 197 3.32 8.12 -17.96
N PHE A 198 4.10 7.11 -17.61
CA PHE A 198 3.67 5.92 -16.91
C PHE A 198 4.21 5.91 -15.47
N LEU A 199 3.35 5.64 -14.48
CA LEU A 199 3.75 5.53 -13.08
C LEU A 199 4.48 4.20 -12.86
N LYS A 200 5.80 4.23 -13.05
CA LYS A 200 6.69 3.08 -12.93
C LYS A 200 6.74 2.52 -11.52
N ARG A 201 6.86 3.41 -10.53
CA ARG A 201 7.01 3.01 -9.13
C ARG A 201 6.30 3.98 -8.19
N PHE A 202 5.58 3.41 -7.23
CA PHE A 202 4.92 4.13 -6.16
C PHE A 202 5.35 3.58 -4.81
N GLU A 203 5.78 4.46 -3.91
CA GLU A 203 6.09 4.13 -2.52
C GLU A 203 5.22 4.98 -1.59
N ILE A 204 4.74 4.40 -0.49
CA ILE A 204 4.09 5.14 0.59
C ILE A 204 4.47 4.55 1.95
N ALA A 205 4.73 5.43 2.91
CA ALA A 205 4.95 5.12 4.31
C ALA A 205 3.91 5.83 5.17
N TYR A 206 3.17 5.07 5.95
CA TYR A 206 2.15 5.56 6.87
C TYR A 206 2.77 5.81 8.25
N VAL A 207 2.55 7.00 8.78
CA VAL A 207 3.19 7.52 9.99
C VAL A 207 2.18 7.69 11.12
N ALA A 208 1.02 8.25 10.80
CA ALA A 208 -0.07 8.48 11.74
C ALA A 208 -1.43 8.34 11.03
N GLU A 209 -2.48 8.08 11.80
CA GLU A 209 -3.84 7.99 11.28
C GLU A 209 -4.45 9.37 11.11
N ALA A 210 -5.29 9.53 10.08
CA ALA A 210 -6.23 10.65 9.94
C ALA A 210 -7.67 10.12 10.03
N HIS A 211 -8.64 10.99 10.24
CA HIS A 211 -10.06 10.66 10.41
C HIS A 211 -10.94 11.49 9.47
N GLY A 212 -12.21 11.07 9.33
CA GLY A 212 -13.20 11.85 8.61
C GLY A 212 -13.38 13.24 9.22
N GLY A 213 -13.30 14.27 8.37
CA GLY A 213 -13.38 15.68 8.78
C GLY A 213 -12.04 16.37 8.92
N ASP A 214 -10.93 15.62 9.05
CA ASP A 214 -9.57 16.18 8.96
C ASP A 214 -9.34 16.81 7.58
N VAL A 215 -8.49 17.81 7.54
CA VAL A 215 -7.97 18.40 6.29
C VAL A 215 -6.59 17.82 6.04
N LEU A 216 -6.44 17.12 4.91
CA LEU A 216 -5.16 16.65 4.42
C LEU A 216 -4.49 17.73 3.57
N THR A 217 -3.22 18.02 3.85
CA THR A 217 -2.41 18.95 3.05
C THR A 217 -1.26 18.18 2.41
N PHE A 218 -1.11 18.34 1.09
CA PHE A 218 -0.12 17.66 0.29
C PHE A 218 0.98 18.63 -0.10
N TYR A 219 2.21 18.26 0.24
CA TYR A 219 3.42 18.94 -0.17
C TYR A 219 4.17 18.06 -1.17
N GLN A 220 4.72 18.65 -2.22
CA GLN A 220 5.44 17.94 -3.27
C GLN A 220 6.83 18.56 -3.48
N GLU A 221 7.81 17.72 -3.75
CA GLU A 221 9.17 18.09 -4.13
C GLU A 221 9.61 17.21 -5.30
N GLN A 222 10.08 17.81 -6.39
CA GLN A 222 10.70 17.07 -7.49
C GLN A 222 12.17 16.80 -7.16
N THR A 223 12.53 15.52 -7.02
CA THR A 223 13.87 15.10 -6.59
C THR A 223 14.77 14.66 -7.73
N ALA A 224 14.18 14.29 -8.86
CA ALA A 224 14.85 14.05 -10.14
C ALA A 224 13.80 14.15 -11.26
N ASP A 225 14.25 14.03 -12.51
CA ASP A 225 13.34 13.94 -13.64
C ASP A 225 12.37 12.75 -13.47
N GLY A 226 11.06 13.01 -13.63
CA GLY A 226 9.99 12.05 -13.36
C GLY A 226 9.82 11.59 -11.90
N ALA A 227 10.62 12.05 -10.92
CA ALA A 227 10.59 11.54 -9.55
C ALA A 227 10.17 12.59 -8.51
N TYR A 228 9.03 12.33 -7.85
CA TYR A 228 8.39 13.26 -6.91
C TYR A 228 8.28 12.64 -5.53
N CYS A 229 8.72 13.36 -4.50
CA CYS A 229 8.47 13.04 -3.10
C CYS A 229 7.24 13.83 -2.62
N ILE A 230 6.41 13.19 -1.80
CA ILE A 230 5.15 13.73 -1.31
C ILE A 230 5.11 13.61 0.22
N ARG A 231 4.76 14.70 0.91
CA ARG A 231 4.49 14.71 2.35
C ARG A 231 3.03 15.06 2.54
N ILE A 232 2.35 14.25 3.35
CA ILE A 232 0.93 14.40 3.63
C ILE A 232 0.82 14.68 5.12
N THR A 233 0.24 15.84 5.44
CA THR A 233 -0.08 16.23 6.81
C THR A 233 -1.58 16.25 7.00
N LYS A 234 -2.03 16.09 8.25
CA LYS A 234 -3.41 16.34 8.67
C LYS A 234 -3.47 17.52 9.61
N ARG A 235 -4.61 18.18 9.66
CA ARG A 235 -5.01 19.10 10.73
C ARG A 235 -6.53 19.08 10.90
N ALA A 236 -7.01 19.52 12.06
CA ALA A 236 -8.43 19.80 12.22
C ALA A 236 -8.81 21.03 11.39
N ASP A 237 -10.09 21.17 11.02
CA ASP A 237 -10.57 22.26 10.15
C ASP A 237 -10.38 23.65 10.80
N ASP A 238 -10.40 23.70 12.13
CA ASP A 238 -10.25 24.89 12.97
C ASP A 238 -8.87 25.01 13.63
N ASP A 239 -7.93 24.13 13.32
CA ASP A 239 -6.56 24.13 13.86
C ASP A 239 -5.53 24.20 12.72
N ALA A 240 -4.56 25.10 12.85
CA ALA A 240 -3.46 25.23 11.90
C ALA A 240 -2.31 24.23 12.16
N THR A 241 -2.35 23.50 13.27
CA THR A 241 -1.29 22.58 13.67
C THR A 241 -1.31 21.33 12.79
N GLU A 242 -0.28 21.19 11.96
CA GLU A 242 -0.14 20.06 11.07
C GLU A 242 0.63 18.90 11.72
N THR A 243 0.10 17.69 11.57
CA THR A 243 0.77 16.44 11.94
C THR A 243 1.00 15.60 10.70
N GLU A 244 2.21 15.13 10.49
CA GLU A 244 2.50 14.24 9.35
C GLU A 244 1.81 12.89 9.50
N VAL A 245 1.09 12.46 8.46
CA VAL A 245 0.35 11.20 8.43
C VAL A 245 0.93 10.20 7.45
N ALA A 246 1.52 10.67 6.35
CA ALA A 246 2.15 9.80 5.38
C ALA A 246 3.23 10.51 4.56
N ARG A 247 4.14 9.72 3.99
CA ARG A 247 5.10 10.18 2.97
C ARG A 247 5.04 9.24 1.78
N GLY A 248 5.07 9.79 0.57
CA GLY A 248 5.06 9.04 -0.67
C GLY A 248 6.22 9.37 -1.58
N LYS A 249 6.48 8.48 -2.54
CA LYS A 249 7.36 8.75 -3.68
C LYS A 249 6.70 8.18 -4.94
N ALA A 250 6.51 9.02 -5.95
CA ALA A 250 6.01 8.64 -7.26
C ALA A 250 7.14 8.79 -8.28
N VAL A 251 7.45 7.73 -9.02
CA VAL A 251 8.45 7.74 -10.09
C VAL A 251 7.76 7.39 -11.39
N PHE A 252 7.81 8.34 -12.31
CA PHE A 252 7.27 8.25 -13.65
C PHE A 252 8.39 8.03 -14.67
N ILE A 253 8.03 7.38 -15.77
CA ILE A 253 8.85 7.28 -16.98
C ILE A 253 8.03 7.78 -18.17
N GLU A 254 8.68 8.34 -19.19
CA GLU A 254 8.01 8.66 -20.46
C GLU A 254 7.55 7.38 -21.16
N LYS A 255 6.43 7.47 -21.89
CA LYS A 255 5.85 6.39 -22.70
C LYS A 255 6.49 6.27 -24.09
#